data_AF-A0A0E4C9A2-F1
#
_entry.id   AF-A0A0E4C9A2-F1
#
_cell.length_a   1.000
_cell.length_b   1.000
_cell.length_c   1.000
_cell.angle_alpha   90.00
_cell.angle_beta   90.00
_cell.angle_gamma   90.00
#
_symmetry.space_group_name_H-M   'P 1'
#
loop_
_entity.id
_entity.type
_entity.pdbx_description
1 polymer ?
#
loop_
_entity_poly.entity_id
_entity_poly.type
_entity_poly.pdbx_seq_one_letter_code
_entity_poly.pdbx_strand_id
1 'polypeptide(L)' 'MPASKRIIITVPESLLYEVDKITHLEKRNRSEIVREAIMFYLGERKKELMIEQMKKGYMEMAEINLSIATIEESGEY' A
#
# COMPACT_ATOMS: atom_id res chain seq x y z
N MET A 1 2.27 12.63 -22.61
CA MET A 1 1.44 12.78 -21.40
C MET A 1 0.59 11.52 -21.27
N PRO A 2 0.69 10.74 -20.18
CA PRO A 2 -0.22 9.59 -19.99
C PRO A 2 -1.66 10.08 -20.01
N ALA A 3 -2.57 9.27 -20.56
CA ALA A 3 -3.98 9.63 -20.67
C ALA A 3 -4.59 9.79 -19.27
N SER A 4 -5.13 10.98 -18.96
CA SER A 4 -5.90 11.19 -17.74
C SER A 4 -7.36 10.83 -17.98
N LYS A 5 -7.99 10.15 -17.01
CA LYS A 5 -9.43 9.89 -17.00
C LYS A 5 -10.08 10.68 -15.88
N ARG A 6 -11.19 11.35 -16.19
CA ARG A 6 -12.01 12.05 -15.19
C ARG A 6 -12.92 11.05 -14.49
N ILE A 7 -12.95 11.11 -13.17
CA ILE A 7 -13.91 10.38 -12.33
C ILE A 7 -14.81 11.38 -11.62
N ILE A 8 -16.07 11.03 -11.41
CA ILE A 8 -17.03 11.77 -10.58
C ILE A 8 -17.31 10.88 -9.38
N ILE A 9 -17.18 11.42 -8.17
CA ILE A 9 -17.39 10.70 -6.92
C ILE A 9 -18.39 11.46 -6.05
N THR A 10 -19.18 10.71 -5.29
CA THR A 10 -20.04 11.25 -4.24
C THR A 10 -19.36 11.01 -2.90
N VAL A 11 -19.29 12.04 -2.07
CA VAL A 11 -18.70 11.98 -0.73
C VAL A 11 -19.66 12.62 0.28
N PRO A 12 -19.60 12.22 1.56
CA PRO A 12 -20.33 12.92 2.62
C PRO A 12 -19.95 14.39 2.69
N GLU A 13 -20.91 15.25 3.00
CA GLU A 13 -20.70 16.70 3.11
C GLU A 13 -19.70 17.05 4.22
N SER A 14 -19.74 16.32 5.34
CA SER A 14 -18.78 16.46 6.43
C SER A 14 -17.33 16.22 5.98
N LEU A 15 -17.11 15.18 5.19
CA LEU A 15 -15.78 14.86 4.65
C LEU A 15 -15.31 15.94 3.66
N LEU A 16 -16.22 16.41 2.80
CA LEU A 16 -15.90 17.49 1.87
C LEU A 16 -15.50 18.76 2.61
N TYR A 17 -16.20 19.09 3.70
CA TYR A 17 -15.89 20.24 4.54
C TYR A 17 -14.52 20.14 5.21
N GLU A 18 -14.12 18.95 5.66
CA GLU A 18 -12.77 18.72 6.19
C GLU A 18 -11.69 18.89 5.11
N VAL A 19 -11.92 18.34 3.91
CA VAL A 19 -11.02 18.52 2.76
C VAL A 19 -10.88 20.01 2.42
N ASP A 20 -11.98 20.76 2.45
CA ASP A 20 -11.99 22.19 2.16
C ASP A 20 -11.12 22.99 3.11
N LYS A 21 -11.17 22.69 4.41
CA LYS A 21 -10.29 23.33 5.40
C LYS A 21 -8.82 23.13 5.03
N ILE A 22 -8.45 21.92 4.63
CA ILE A 22 -7.06 21.59 4.22
C ILE A 22 -6.70 22.35 2.94
N THR A 23 -7.60 22.38 1.94
CA THR A 23 -7.34 23.14 0.70
C THR A 23 -7.08 24.61 0.97
N HIS A 24 -7.81 25.21 1.92
CA HIS A 24 -7.65 26.61 2.31
C HIS A 24 -6.33 26.85 3.05
N LEU A 25 -5.96 25.97 3.98
CA LEU A 25 -4.72 26.08 4.76
C LEU A 25 -3.48 25.90 3.89
N GLU A 26 -3.49 24.88 3.02
CA GLU A 26 -2.31 24.50 2.22
C GLU A 26 -2.26 25.22 0.85
N LYS A 27 -3.29 25.99 0.49
CA LYS A 27 -3.46 26.62 -0.85
C LYS A 27 -3.43 25.61 -2.01
N ARG A 28 -4.06 24.46 -1.80
CA ARG A 28 -4.11 23.34 -2.76
C ARG A 28 -5.51 23.14 -3.29
N ASN A 29 -5.67 22.47 -4.44
CA ASN A 29 -7.00 22.16 -4.97
C ASN A 29 -7.49 20.80 -4.47
N ARG A 30 -8.82 20.64 -4.34
CA ARG A 30 -9.47 19.39 -3.90
C ARG A 30 -8.99 18.17 -4.69
N SER A 31 -8.85 18.30 -6.01
CA SER A 31 -8.43 17.20 -6.90
C SER A 31 -7.01 16.72 -6.62
N GLU A 32 -6.14 17.59 -6.11
CA GLU A 32 -4.78 17.27 -5.69
C GLU A 32 -4.77 16.46 -4.42
N ILE A 33 -5.50 16.91 -3.40
CA ILE A 33 -5.68 16.18 -2.14
C ILE A 33 -6.28 14.80 -2.41
N VAL A 34 -7.33 14.72 -3.24
CA VAL A 34 -7.97 13.45 -3.59
C VAL A 34 -7.00 12.52 -4.32
N ARG A 35 -6.20 13.04 -5.27
CA ARG A 35 -5.18 12.22 -5.96
C ARG A 35 -4.13 11.70 -4.99
N GLU A 36 -3.65 12.51 -4.08
CA GLU A 36 -2.68 12.08 -3.07
C GLU A 36 -3.24 11.04 -2.12
N ALA A 37 -4.45 11.26 -1.61
CA ALA A 37 -5.13 10.29 -0.75
C ALA A 37 -5.29 8.93 -1.45
N ILE A 38 -5.68 8.93 -2.73
CA ILE A 38 -5.78 7.70 -3.53
C ILE A 38 -4.42 7.04 -3.73
N MET A 39 -3.37 7.80 -4.07
CA MET A 39 -2.02 7.26 -4.25
C MET A 39 -1.49 6.65 -2.94
N PHE A 40 -1.70 7.34 -1.82
CA PHE A 40 -1.34 6.87 -0.49
C PHE A 40 -2.05 5.56 -0.14
N TYR A 41 -3.38 5.53 -0.28
CA TYR A 41 -4.18 4.33 -0.01
C TYR A 41 -3.72 3.12 -0.84
N LEU A 42 -3.49 3.33 -2.15
CA LEU A 42 -3.01 2.26 -3.03
C LEU A 42 -1.59 1.79 -2.68
N GLY A 43 -0.73 2.70 -2.22
CA GLY A 43 0.62 2.38 -1.75
C GLY A 43 0.58 1.48 -0.52
N GLU A 44 -0.18 1.87 0.51
CA GLU A 44 -0.33 1.09 1.73
C GLU A 44 -0.92 -0.29 1.45
N ARG A 45 -1.97 -0.36 0.61
CA ARG A 45 -2.58 -1.66 0.25
C ARG A 45 -1.61 -2.59 -0.48
N LYS A 46 -0.74 -2.06 -1.35
CA LYS A 46 0.31 -2.86 -2.02
C LYS A 46 1.33 -3.41 -1.01
N LYS A 47 1.72 -2.59 -0.03
CA LYS A 47 2.66 -3.00 1.02
C LYS A 47 2.08 -4.14 1.87
N GLU A 48 0.83 -4.03 2.28
CA GLU A 48 0.14 -5.11 3.01
C GLU A 48 0.11 -6.41 2.20
N LEU A 49 -0.30 -6.33 0.94
CA LEU A 49 -0.35 -7.50 0.05
C LEU A 49 1.03 -8.14 -0.14
N MET A 50 2.10 -7.33 -0.27
CA MET A 50 3.46 -7.84 -0.36
C MET A 50 3.85 -8.62 0.89
N ILE A 51 3.54 -8.10 2.08
CA ILE A 51 3.82 -8.79 3.35
C ILE A 51 3.05 -10.10 3.45
N GLU A 52 1.77 -10.12 3.08
CA GLU A 52 0.95 -11.34 3.07
C GLU A 52 1.51 -12.40 2.10
N GLN A 53 1.91 -11.98 0.91
CA GLN A 53 2.52 -12.87 -0.08
C GLN A 53 3.85 -13.44 0.43
N MET A 54 4.69 -12.61 1.05
CA MET A 54 5.95 -13.08 1.65
C MET A 54 5.69 -14.11 2.74
N LYS A 55 4.76 -13.84 3.66
CA LYS A 55 4.39 -14.80 4.72
C LYS A 55 3.93 -16.13 4.14
N LYS A 56 3.07 -16.08 3.12
CA LYS A 56 2.58 -17.28 2.44
C LYS A 56 3.73 -18.08 1.83
N GLY A 57 4.62 -17.43 1.07
CA GLY A 57 5.76 -18.11 0.45
C GLY A 57 6.71 -18.73 1.49
N TYR A 58 6.95 -18.04 2.62
CA TYR A 58 7.76 -18.59 3.72
C TYR A 58 7.14 -19.83 4.35
N MET A 59 5.81 -19.85 4.55
CA MET A 59 5.11 -21.02 5.06
C MET A 59 5.15 -22.18 4.06
N GLU A 60 4.98 -21.90 2.77
CA GLU A 60 5.04 -22.92 1.71
C GLU A 60 6.44 -23.56 1.60
N MET A 61 7.50 -22.79 1.88
CA MET A 61 8.88 -23.25 1.83
C MET A 61 9.40 -23.73 3.19
N ALA A 62 8.57 -23.77 4.24
CA ALA A 62 9.03 -23.99 5.61
C ALA A 62 9.83 -25.29 5.77
N GLU A 63 9.36 -26.41 5.22
CA GLU A 63 10.04 -27.70 5.30
C GLU A 63 11.38 -27.72 4.53
N ILE A 64 11.42 -27.09 3.36
CA ILE A 64 12.63 -27.00 2.53
C ILE A 64 13.67 -26.09 3.20
N ASN A 65 13.23 -24.94 3.69
CA ASN A 65 14.11 -24.01 4.39
C ASN A 65 14.69 -24.63 5.66
N LEU A 66 13.89 -25.43 6.38
CA LEU A 66 14.35 -26.15 7.56
C LEU A 66 15.38 -27.23 7.20
N SER A 67 15.11 -28.03 6.15
CA SER A 67 16.05 -29.08 5.75
C SER A 67 17.41 -28.50 5.32
N ILE A 68 17.42 -27.42 4.54
CA ILE A 68 18.64 -26.71 4.15
C ILE A 68 19.41 -26.20 5.37
N ALA A 69 18.73 -25.50 6.30
CA ALA A 69 19.37 -24.96 7.50
C ALA A 69 20.03 -26.06 8.35
N THR A 70 19.36 -27.20 8.51
CA THR A 70 19.91 -28.33 9.28
C THR A 70 21.09 -29.02 8.58
N ILE A 71 21.13 -29.03 7.24
CA ILE A 71 22.24 -29.57 6.46
C ILE A 71 23.46 -28.63 6.56
N GLU A 72 23.27 -27.31 6.53
CA GLU A 72 24.35 -26.34 6.69
C GLU A 72 24.98 -26.42 8.10
N GLU A 73 24.18 -26.57 9.16
CA GLU A 73 24.70 -26.75 10.54
C GLU A 73 25.53 -28.02 10.72
N SER A 74 25.30 -29.05 9.90
CA SER A 74 26.04 -30.31 9.95
C SER A 74 27.30 -30.33 9.06
N GLY A 75 27.54 -29.28 8.26
CA GLY A 75 28.73 -29.09 7.44
C GLY A 75 29.84 -28.22 8.06
N GLU A 76 29.63 -27.68 9.26
CA GLU A 76 30.59 -26.85 9.99
C GLU A 76 31.47 -27.62 11.02
N TYR A 77 31.50 -28.95 10.96
CA TYR A 77 32.40 -29.80 11.78
C TYR A 77 33.35 -30.67 10.94
#